data_AF-A0A8C6V0Y3-F1
#
_entry.id   AF-A0A8C6V0Y3-F1
#
_cell.length_a   1.000
_cell.length_b   1.000
_cell.length_c   1.000
_cell.angle_alpha   90.00
_cell.angle_beta   90.00
_cell.angle_gamma   90.00
#
_symmetry.space_group_name_H-M   'P 1'
#
loop_
_entity.id
_entity.type
_entity.pdbx_description
1 polymer ?
#
loop_
_entity_poly.entity_id
_entity_poly.type
_entity_poly.pdbx_seq_one_letter_code
_entity_poly.pdbx_strand_id
1 'polypeptide(L)'
;MSRPQQQAKLSTDHNGVSVIQSQAHASSLQQVPQLVPANPSAPGGKAQAPSKMKKAQADKDSDEYRQRRERNNLAVKKSRQRSKQKAQDTQQRVNELKEENERLEAKIKLLSKELSVLKDLFLEHAHNLADNVQPPNVDGSSPAANGPNGQ
;
A
#
# COMPACT_ATOMS: atom_id res chain seq x y z
N MET A 1 -33.04 13.66 19.85
CA MET A 1 -32.42 12.34 19.58
C MET A 1 -30.94 12.56 19.37
N SER A 2 -30.15 12.28 20.40
CA SER A 2 -28.72 12.57 20.49
C SER A 2 -27.90 11.51 19.73
N ARG A 3 -26.97 11.94 18.87
CA ARG A 3 -25.95 11.08 18.27
C ARG A 3 -24.70 11.08 19.15
N PRO A 4 -24.16 9.93 19.57
CA PRO A 4 -22.89 9.90 20.27
C PRO A 4 -21.73 10.10 19.28
N GLN A 5 -20.81 11.01 19.57
CA GLN A 5 -19.51 11.10 18.90
C GLN A 5 -18.65 9.92 19.37
N GLN A 6 -18.35 9.00 18.46
CA GLN A 6 -17.33 7.98 18.70
C GLN A 6 -15.95 8.61 18.48
N GLN A 7 -15.17 8.72 19.55
CA GLN A 7 -13.75 9.09 19.50
C GLN A 7 -12.96 7.92 18.90
N ALA A 8 -12.33 8.14 17.75
CA ALA A 8 -11.35 7.22 17.20
C ALA A 8 -10.07 7.30 18.05
N LYS A 9 -9.68 6.17 18.65
CA LYS A 9 -8.41 6.06 19.38
C LYS A 9 -7.26 6.03 18.38
N LEU A 10 -6.45 7.08 18.39
CA LEU A 10 -5.16 7.14 17.71
C LEU A 10 -4.12 6.43 18.57
N SER A 11 -3.69 5.24 18.14
CA SER A 11 -2.48 4.62 18.66
C SER A 11 -1.33 5.00 17.72
N THR A 12 -0.45 5.89 18.17
CA THR A 12 0.76 6.27 17.44
C THR A 12 1.90 5.37 17.90
N ASP A 13 2.28 4.40 17.06
CA ASP A 13 3.56 3.71 17.24
C ASP A 13 4.68 4.47 16.52
N HIS A 14 5.84 4.40 17.16
CA HIS A 14 7.06 5.16 16.96
C HIS A 14 7.79 4.84 15.65
N ASN A 15 7.13 4.95 14.49
CA ASN A 15 7.84 5.06 13.22
C ASN A 15 6.98 5.65 12.08
N GLY A 16 6.27 6.76 12.31
CA GLY A 16 5.88 7.73 11.29
C GLY A 16 5.05 7.30 10.07
N VAL A 17 4.55 6.07 9.99
CA VAL A 17 3.73 5.59 8.86
C VAL A 17 2.26 5.52 9.29
N SER A 18 1.47 6.49 8.84
CA SER A 18 0.01 6.45 8.95
C SER A 18 -0.57 5.42 7.98
N VAL A 19 -0.84 4.22 8.46
CA VAL A 19 -1.63 3.22 7.73
C VAL A 19 -3.11 3.52 7.98
N ILE A 20 -3.80 4.04 6.96
CA ILE A 20 -5.27 4.11 6.97
C ILE A 20 -5.78 2.69 6.81
N GLN A 21 -6.10 2.04 7.93
CA GLN A 21 -6.71 0.72 7.96
C GLN A 21 -8.18 0.84 7.56
N SER A 22 -8.46 0.73 6.25
CA SER A 22 -9.83 0.58 5.76
C SER A 22 -10.35 -0.81 6.13
N GLN A 23 -11.18 -0.86 7.17
CA GLN A 23 -11.92 -2.05 7.58
C GLN A 23 -12.87 -2.49 6.44
N ALA A 24 -12.57 -3.62 5.80
CA ALA A 24 -13.47 -4.25 4.84
C ALA A 24 -14.54 -5.03 5.61
N HIS A 25 -15.74 -4.46 5.74
CA HIS A 25 -16.92 -5.22 6.15
C HIS A 25 -17.39 -6.07 4.97
N ALA A 26 -17.06 -7.36 5.01
CA ALA A 26 -17.66 -8.37 4.15
C ALA A 26 -19.05 -8.71 4.69
N SER A 27 -20.10 -8.15 4.09
CA SER A 27 -21.48 -8.61 4.22
C SER A 27 -22.35 -8.01 3.11
N SER A 28 -23.14 -8.86 2.46
CA SER A 28 -24.22 -8.60 1.49
C SER A 28 -23.85 -8.49 -0.01
N LEU A 29 -24.43 -9.43 -0.75
CA LEU A 29 -24.57 -9.51 -2.20
C LEU A 29 -25.36 -8.31 -2.75
N GLN A 30 -25.13 -7.98 -4.02
CA GLN A 30 -25.86 -7.00 -4.84
C GLN A 30 -25.75 -5.53 -4.38
N GLN A 31 -24.73 -4.83 -4.87
CA GLN A 31 -24.84 -3.38 -5.00
C GLN A 31 -24.30 -2.91 -6.34
N VAL A 32 -25.22 -2.75 -7.29
CA VAL A 32 -24.99 -1.85 -8.44
C VAL A 32 -24.75 -0.46 -7.85
N PRO A 33 -23.70 0.28 -8.26
CA PRO A 33 -23.50 1.65 -7.79
C PRO A 33 -24.75 2.48 -8.12
N GLN A 34 -25.53 2.86 -7.09
CA GLN A 34 -26.59 3.83 -7.28
C GLN A 34 -25.94 5.19 -7.56
N LEU A 35 -26.06 5.63 -8.81
CA LEU A 35 -25.76 7.00 -9.20
C LEU A 35 -26.80 7.90 -8.56
N VAL A 36 -26.41 8.61 -7.49
CA VAL A 36 -27.21 9.69 -6.93
C VAL A 36 -27.38 10.77 -8.01
N PRO A 37 -28.60 11.23 -8.32
CA PRO A 37 -28.79 12.36 -9.21
C PRO A 37 -28.09 13.60 -8.64
N ALA A 38 -27.07 14.09 -9.34
CA ALA A 38 -26.42 15.34 -8.98
C ALA A 38 -27.45 16.49 -9.05
N ASN A 39 -27.63 17.16 -7.91
CA ASN A 39 -28.45 18.36 -7.77
C ASN A 39 -27.83 19.50 -8.61
N PRO A 40 -28.57 20.16 -9.53
CA PRO A 40 -27.99 21.15 -10.45
C PRO A 40 -27.89 22.54 -9.81
N SER A 41 -27.17 22.65 -8.70
CA SER A 41 -26.86 23.94 -8.07
C SER A 41 -25.35 24.10 -7.89
N ALA A 42 -24.64 24.25 -9.01
CA ALA A 42 -23.27 24.75 -9.04
C ALA A 42 -23.13 25.74 -10.21
N PRO A 43 -22.58 26.95 -10.00
CA PRO A 43 -22.38 27.93 -11.05
C PRO A 43 -21.08 27.60 -11.79
N GLY A 44 -21.15 26.73 -12.78
CA GLY A 44 -19.96 26.32 -13.53
C GLY A 44 -20.30 25.90 -14.96
N GLY A 45 -20.01 26.77 -15.92
CA GLY A 45 -19.90 26.46 -17.35
C GLY A 45 -21.16 25.91 -18.02
N LYS A 46 -22.01 26.80 -18.55
CA LYS A 46 -23.04 26.41 -19.52
C LYS A 46 -22.37 25.96 -20.82
N ALA A 47 -22.05 24.66 -20.94
CA ALA A 47 -21.95 24.06 -22.26
C ALA A 47 -23.35 24.14 -22.88
N GLN A 48 -23.53 25.02 -23.87
CA GLN A 48 -24.76 25.05 -24.65
C GLN A 48 -24.98 23.67 -25.24
N ALA A 49 -26.06 23.01 -24.81
CA ALA A 49 -26.54 21.81 -25.49
C ALA A 49 -26.76 22.18 -26.97
N PRO A 50 -26.31 21.35 -27.93
CA PRO A 50 -26.52 21.64 -29.34
C PRO A 50 -28.02 21.85 -29.56
N SER A 51 -28.36 23.04 -30.05
CA SER A 51 -29.71 23.49 -30.32
C SER A 51 -30.52 22.36 -30.94
N LYS A 52 -31.73 22.13 -30.40
CA LYS A 52 -32.71 21.15 -30.86
C LYS A 52 -33.12 21.44 -32.32
N MET A 53 -32.24 21.17 -33.27
CA MET A 53 -32.62 20.98 -34.65
C MET A 53 -33.56 19.78 -34.66
N LYS A 54 -34.80 20.02 -35.07
CA LYS A 54 -35.81 18.98 -35.29
C LYS A 54 -35.11 17.84 -36.01
N LYS A 55 -34.97 16.68 -35.36
CA LYS A 55 -34.50 15.46 -36.01
C LYS A 55 -35.47 15.20 -37.15
N ALA A 56 -35.11 15.58 -38.37
CA ALA A 56 -35.69 14.94 -39.54
C ALA A 56 -35.51 13.44 -39.29
N GLN A 57 -36.60 12.68 -39.35
CA GLN A 57 -36.50 11.23 -39.25
C GLN A 57 -35.56 10.79 -40.37
N ALA A 58 -34.33 10.42 -39.99
CA ALA A 58 -33.38 9.89 -40.94
C ALA A 58 -34.01 8.63 -41.52
N ASP A 59 -34.17 8.62 -42.84
CA ASP A 59 -34.69 7.48 -43.55
C ASP A 59 -33.77 6.28 -43.29
N LYS A 60 -34.33 5.24 -42.67
CA LYS A 60 -33.56 4.09 -42.17
C LYS A 60 -32.98 3.25 -43.30
N ASP A 61 -33.53 3.39 -44.51
CA ASP A 61 -33.07 2.67 -45.69
C ASP A 61 -32.10 3.47 -46.55
N SER A 62 -31.80 4.72 -46.17
CA SER A 62 -30.79 5.53 -46.85
C SER A 62 -29.39 4.93 -46.72
N ASP A 63 -28.60 5.01 -47.78
CA ASP A 63 -27.20 4.56 -47.77
C ASP A 63 -26.35 5.35 -46.77
N GLU A 64 -26.68 6.62 -46.53
CA GLU A 64 -26.02 7.42 -45.51
C GLU A 64 -26.26 6.85 -44.10
N TYR A 65 -27.48 6.40 -43.79
CA TYR A 65 -27.79 5.73 -42.53
C TYR A 65 -26.99 4.42 -42.40
N ARG A 66 -26.93 3.59 -43.45
CA ARG A 66 -26.15 2.34 -43.46
C ARG A 66 -24.67 2.59 -43.14
N GLN A 67 -24.03 3.52 -43.84
CA GLN A 67 -22.63 3.87 -43.60
C GLN A 67 -22.37 4.40 -42.18
N ARG A 68 -23.30 5.20 -41.62
CA ARG A 68 -23.20 5.68 -40.23
C ARG A 68 -23.30 4.52 -39.23
N ARG A 69 -24.19 3.55 -39.47
CA ARG A 69 -24.36 2.36 -38.62
C ARG A 69 -23.15 1.43 -38.69
N GLU A 70 -22.61 1.19 -39.87
CA GLU A 70 -21.39 0.38 -40.05
C GLU A 70 -20.21 0.99 -39.31
N ARG A 71 -19.97 2.30 -39.46
CA ARG A 71 -18.94 3.01 -38.68
C ARG A 71 -19.17 2.92 -37.18
N ASN A 72 -20.41 3.05 -36.72
CA ASN A 72 -20.71 2.92 -35.29
C ASN A 72 -20.47 1.49 -34.78
N ASN A 73 -20.88 0.47 -35.54
CA ASN A 73 -20.64 -0.92 -35.18
C ASN A 73 -19.15 -1.22 -35.04
N LEU A 74 -18.33 -0.72 -35.98
CA LEU A 74 -16.86 -0.82 -35.91
C LEU A 74 -16.30 -0.08 -34.68
N ALA A 75 -16.76 1.13 -34.40
CA ALA A 75 -16.34 1.91 -33.24
C ALA A 75 -16.68 1.21 -31.91
N VAL A 76 -17.88 0.62 -31.81
CA VAL A 76 -18.31 -0.14 -30.65
C VAL A 76 -17.45 -1.38 -30.46
N LYS A 77 -17.21 -2.15 -31.53
CA LYS A 77 -16.34 -3.34 -31.49
C LYS A 77 -14.94 -2.96 -31.01
N LYS A 78 -14.36 -1.88 -31.56
CA LYS A 78 -13.06 -1.34 -31.15
C LYS A 78 -13.04 -0.90 -29.69
N SER A 79 -14.07 -0.19 -29.23
CA SER A 79 -14.19 0.26 -27.84
C SER A 79 -14.27 -0.91 -26.85
N ARG A 80 -15.08 -1.93 -27.17
CA ARG A 80 -15.19 -3.15 -26.37
C ARG A 80 -13.87 -3.91 -26.32
N GLN A 81 -13.21 -4.09 -27.46
CA GLN A 81 -11.91 -4.75 -27.53
C GLN A 81 -10.86 -4.00 -26.71
N ARG A 82 -10.80 -2.67 -26.81
CA ARG A 82 -9.88 -1.86 -26.01
C ARG A 82 -10.13 -2.02 -24.51
N SER A 83 -11.39 -2.05 -24.10
CA SER A 83 -11.76 -2.24 -22.69
C SER A 83 -11.37 -3.64 -22.18
N LYS A 84 -11.60 -4.67 -23.00
CA LYS A 84 -11.18 -6.05 -22.70
C LYS A 84 -9.66 -6.16 -22.61
N GLN A 85 -8.93 -5.58 -23.57
CA GLN A 85 -7.47 -5.57 -23.56
C GLN A 85 -6.93 -4.88 -22.31
N LYS A 86 -7.45 -3.69 -21.97
CA LYS A 86 -7.04 -2.97 -20.76
C LYS A 86 -7.24 -3.79 -19.49
N ALA A 87 -8.35 -4.53 -19.38
CA ALA A 87 -8.59 -5.43 -18.25
C ALA A 87 -7.56 -6.57 -18.21
N GLN A 88 -7.24 -7.17 -19.35
CA GLN A 88 -6.21 -8.21 -19.46
C GLN A 88 -4.81 -7.68 -19.10
N ASP A 89 -4.41 -6.53 -19.66
CA ASP A 89 -3.12 -5.91 -19.39
C ASP A 89 -2.98 -5.56 -17.89
N THR A 90 -4.06 -5.07 -17.27
CA THR A 90 -4.06 -4.78 -15.84
C THR A 90 -3.89 -6.06 -15.02
N GLN A 91 -4.59 -7.14 -15.38
CA GLN A 91 -4.45 -8.42 -14.69
C GLN A 91 -3.03 -8.99 -14.84
N GLN A 92 -2.46 -8.91 -16.04
CA GLN A 92 -1.08 -9.31 -16.28
C GLN A 92 -0.12 -8.49 -15.41
N ARG A 93 -0.30 -7.16 -15.37
CA ARG A 93 0.55 -6.29 -14.55
C ARG A 93 0.47 -6.62 -13.05
N VAL A 94 -0.72 -6.96 -12.56
CA VAL A 94 -0.89 -7.40 -11.17
C VAL A 94 -0.12 -8.70 -10.91
N ASN A 95 -0.14 -9.64 -11.85
CA ASN A 95 0.61 -10.90 -11.70
C ASN A 95 2.12 -10.64 -11.70
N GLU A 96 2.63 -9.84 -12.65
CA GLU A 96 4.05 -9.44 -12.69
C GLU A 96 4.51 -8.79 -11.37
N LEU A 97 3.69 -7.89 -10.82
CA LEU A 97 4.01 -7.21 -9.57
C LEU A 97 3.98 -8.18 -8.37
N LYS A 98 3.13 -9.20 -8.37
CA LYS A 98 3.11 -10.22 -7.32
C LYS A 98 4.37 -11.07 -7.36
N GLU A 99 4.75 -11.57 -8.53
CA GLU A 99 5.96 -12.36 -8.70
C GLU A 99 7.22 -11.56 -8.31
N GLU A 100 7.30 -10.29 -8.72
CA GLU A 100 8.41 -9.42 -8.33
C GLU A 100 8.43 -9.15 -6.83
N ASN A 101 7.27 -8.98 -6.19
CA ASN A 101 7.20 -8.79 -4.75
C ASN A 101 7.68 -10.05 -3.99
N GLU A 102 7.20 -11.23 -4.38
CA GLU A 102 7.65 -12.50 -3.80
C GLU A 102 9.18 -12.68 -3.93
N ARG A 103 9.73 -12.33 -5.10
CA ARG A 103 11.18 -12.36 -5.36
C ARG A 103 11.95 -11.40 -4.44
N LEU A 104 11.43 -10.18 -4.25
CA LEU A 104 12.03 -9.18 -3.38
C LEU A 104 11.95 -9.58 -1.90
N GLU A 105 10.82 -10.11 -1.45
CA GLU A 105 10.64 -10.64 -0.10
C GLU A 105 11.62 -11.78 0.19
N ALA A 106 11.81 -12.71 -0.76
CA ALA A 106 12.81 -13.77 -0.64
C ALA A 106 14.24 -13.21 -0.51
N LYS A 107 14.57 -12.17 -1.30
CA LYS A 107 15.88 -11.51 -1.22
C LYS A 107 16.09 -10.81 0.12
N ILE A 108 15.08 -10.10 0.64
CA ILE A 108 15.14 -9.49 1.96
C ILE A 108 15.36 -10.55 3.03
N LYS A 109 14.61 -11.66 2.97
CA LYS A 109 14.75 -12.76 3.94
C LYS A 109 16.15 -13.36 3.94
N LEU A 110 16.74 -13.57 2.75
CA LEU A 110 18.09 -14.08 2.62
C LEU A 110 19.12 -13.14 3.25
N LEU A 111 19.10 -11.87 2.84
CA LEU A 111 20.04 -10.85 3.35
C LEU A 111 19.90 -10.66 4.87
N SER A 112 18.67 -10.67 5.40
CA SER A 112 18.44 -10.60 6.84
C SER A 112 19.06 -11.79 7.58
N LYS A 113 19.00 -12.99 7.01
CA LYS A 113 19.65 -14.18 7.58
C LYS A 113 21.17 -14.05 7.55
N GLU A 114 21.74 -13.61 6.43
CA GLU A 114 23.19 -13.38 6.29
C GLU A 114 23.70 -12.35 7.31
N LEU A 115 22.96 -11.24 7.49
CA LEU A 115 23.28 -10.23 8.50
C LEU A 115 23.18 -10.77 9.92
N SER A 116 22.17 -11.59 10.22
CA SER A 116 22.06 -12.24 11.54
C SER A 116 23.28 -13.12 11.81
N VAL A 117 23.66 -13.98 10.86
CA VAL A 117 24.82 -14.87 11.01
C VAL A 117 26.11 -14.07 11.24
N LEU A 118 26.32 -13.00 10.47
CA LEU A 118 27.49 -12.13 10.66
C LEU A 118 27.46 -11.47 12.05
N LYS A 119 26.32 -10.93 12.47
CA LYS A 119 26.15 -10.31 13.79
C LYS A 119 26.43 -11.31 14.91
N ASP A 120 25.89 -12.51 14.82
CA ASP A 120 26.07 -13.57 15.81
C ASP A 120 27.55 -13.96 15.91
N LEU A 121 28.25 -14.08 14.77
CA LEU A 121 29.69 -14.37 14.73
C LEU A 121 30.53 -13.25 15.38
N PHE A 122 30.21 -11.98 15.11
CA PHE A 122 30.90 -10.85 15.75
C PHE A 122 30.66 -10.81 17.26
N LEU A 123 29.44 -11.08 17.70
CA LEU A 123 29.10 -11.11 19.13
C LEU A 123 29.80 -12.28 19.84
N GLU A 124 29.80 -13.47 19.23
CA GLU A 124 30.51 -14.63 19.77
C GLU A 124 32.01 -14.34 19.94
N HIS A 125 32.68 -13.78 18.93
CA HIS A 125 34.09 -13.39 19.06
C HIS A 125 34.33 -12.31 20.12
N ALA A 126 33.44 -11.31 20.23
CA ALA A 126 33.57 -10.27 21.25
C ALA A 126 33.39 -10.82 22.68
N HIS A 127 32.46 -11.76 22.88
CA HIS A 127 32.27 -12.46 24.14
C HIS A 127 33.50 -13.30 24.51
N ASN A 128 34.02 -14.10 23.58
CA ASN A 128 35.24 -14.89 23.79
C ASN A 128 36.47 -14.01 24.12
N LEU A 129 36.55 -12.80 23.56
CA LEU A 129 37.61 -11.84 23.87
C LEU A 129 37.47 -11.27 25.29
N ALA A 130 36.24 -11.04 25.76
CA ALA A 130 35.97 -10.54 27.11
C ALA A 130 36.22 -11.61 28.20
N ASP A 131 35.91 -12.87 27.92
CA ASP A 131 36.11 -13.99 28.87
C ASP A 131 37.60 -14.36 29.04
N ASN A 132 38.46 -14.07 28.06
CA ASN A 132 39.91 -14.29 28.15
C ASN A 132 40.66 -13.14 28.88
N VAL A 133 39.96 -12.08 29.30
CA VAL A 133 40.50 -11.05 30.20
C VAL A 133 40.00 -11.35 31.62
N GLN A 134 40.65 -12.32 32.27
CA GLN A 134 40.44 -12.58 33.68
C GLN A 134 40.75 -11.29 34.46
N PRO A 135 39.88 -10.81 35.38
CA PRO A 135 40.21 -9.65 36.20
C PRO A 135 41.48 -9.99 37.01
N PRO A 136 42.47 -9.10 37.09
CA PRO A 136 43.61 -9.34 37.97
C PRO A 136 43.06 -9.52 39.39
N ASN A 137 43.33 -10.69 39.98
CA ASN A 137 43.19 -10.90 41.41
C ASN A 137 44.03 -9.84 42.13
N VAL A 138 43.41 -8.73 42.50
CA VAL A 138 43.97 -7.77 43.44
C VAL A 138 43.60 -8.26 44.83
N ASP A 139 44.30 -9.31 45.28
CA ASP A 139 44.31 -9.67 46.70
C ASP A 139 44.88 -8.48 47.48
N GLY A 140 43.97 -7.71 48.07
CA GLY A 140 44.26 -6.57 48.90
C GLY A 140 44.92 -6.99 50.21
N SER A 141 46.23 -7.26 50.16
CA SER A 141 47.06 -7.33 51.35
C SER A 141 47.47 -5.90 51.74
N SER A 142 46.63 -5.22 52.52
CA SER A 142 47.01 -3.99 53.23
C SER A 142 48.06 -4.31 54.29
N PRO A 143 49.21 -3.60 54.36
CA PRO A 143 50.12 -3.70 55.49
C PRO A 143 49.53 -2.87 56.65
N ALA A 144 49.11 -3.53 57.71
CA ALA A 144 48.71 -2.88 58.96
C ALA A 144 49.94 -2.25 59.62
N ALA A 145 50.06 -0.93 59.55
CA ALA A 145 50.98 -0.15 60.37
C ALA A 145 50.31 0.17 61.72
N ASN A 146 50.69 -0.54 62.78
CA ASN A 146 50.40 -0.13 64.16
C ASN A 146 51.70 0.33 64.82
N GLY A 147 51.68 1.58 65.30
CA GLY A 147 52.81 2.28 65.90
C GLY A 147 53.24 1.74 67.28
N PRO A 148 54.39 2.21 67.79
CA PRO A 148 55.05 1.60 68.94
C PRO A 148 54.39 2.01 70.26
N ASN A 149 54.19 1.00 71.11
CA ASN A 149 53.73 1.13 72.49
C ASN A 149 54.92 1.55 73.40
N GLY A 150 54.64 2.38 74.41
CA GLY A 150 55.65 3.12 75.18
C GLY A 150 56.53 2.34 76.15
N GLN A 151 57.60 3.03 76.57
CA GLN A 151 58.09 3.16 77.94
C GLN A 151 59.00 4.38 78.03
#